data_AF-R7IMH7-F1
#
_entry.id   AF-R7IMH7-F1
#
_cell.length_a   1.000
_cell.length_b   1.000
_cell.length_c   1.000
_cell.angle_alpha   90.00
_cell.angle_beta   90.00
_cell.angle_gamma   90.00
#
_symmetry.space_group_name_H-M   'P 1'
#
loop_
_entity.id
_entity.type
_entity.pdbx_description
1 polymer ?
#
loop_
_entity_poly.entity_id
_entity_poly.type
_entity_poly.pdbx_seq_one_letter_code
_entity_poly.pdbx_strand_id
1 'polypeptide(L)'
;MVDKVIENNRVSIVGEIVSDFRYSHQVYGEGFYIVDVAVSRLSELSDVIPLMVSERLVDVTESCIGRLVETSGQFRSYNRHEGLKNKLVLSVFVREWEFVDENPEAGKTNQIYLDGFICKEPVYRKTPLGREIADLLIAVNRPYGKSDYIPCIAWGRNARFASTFEVGGKIQVWGRVQSREYVKKISEEEIEKHIAYEVSVSKLEYDI
;
A
#
# COMPACT_ATOMS: atom_id res chain seq x y z
N MET A 1 -3.65 -7.48 -22.74
CA MET A 1 -3.99 -6.17 -22.11
C MET A 1 -4.31 -6.35 -20.62
N VAL A 2 -4.97 -7.46 -20.23
CA VAL A 2 -5.13 -7.86 -18.82
C VAL A 2 -3.78 -8.28 -18.18
N ASP A 3 -2.88 -8.92 -18.93
CA ASP A 3 -1.57 -9.35 -18.37
C ASP A 3 -0.65 -8.17 -17.99
N LYS A 4 -0.63 -7.10 -18.78
CA LYS A 4 0.15 -5.87 -18.47
C LYS A 4 -0.31 -5.15 -17.20
N VAL A 5 -1.57 -5.32 -16.81
CA VAL A 5 -2.13 -4.74 -15.57
C VAL A 5 -1.66 -5.51 -14.35
N ILE A 6 -1.34 -6.79 -14.51
CA ILE A 6 -0.73 -7.57 -13.44
C ILE A 6 0.72 -7.14 -13.27
N GLU A 7 1.40 -6.79 -14.36
CA GLU A 7 2.80 -6.39 -14.33
C GLU A 7 3.01 -5.03 -13.66
N ASN A 8 2.11 -4.06 -13.85
CA ASN A 8 2.35 -2.67 -13.41
C ASN A 8 2.01 -2.37 -11.93
N ASN A 9 1.38 -3.30 -11.21
CA ASN A 9 1.09 -3.16 -9.78
C ASN A 9 1.19 -4.53 -9.13
N ARG A 10 2.33 -4.81 -8.51
CA ARG A 10 2.63 -6.09 -7.88
C ARG A 10 3.04 -5.87 -6.45
N VAL A 11 2.37 -6.52 -5.52
CA VAL A 11 2.77 -6.55 -4.12
C VAL A 11 2.80 -7.99 -3.65
N SER A 12 3.85 -8.33 -2.90
CA SER A 12 4.02 -9.59 -2.20
C SER A 12 4.29 -9.27 -0.75
N ILE A 13 3.49 -9.84 0.14
CA ILE A 13 3.71 -9.71 1.58
C ILE A 13 3.67 -11.06 2.26
N VAL A 14 4.48 -11.21 3.30
CA VAL A 14 4.41 -12.31 4.26
C VAL A 14 4.29 -11.69 5.64
N GLY A 15 3.33 -12.16 6.43
CA GLY A 15 3.11 -11.62 7.75
C GLY A 15 2.10 -12.41 8.55
N GLU A 16 1.91 -12.00 9.80
CA GLU A 16 0.99 -12.61 10.74
C GLU A 16 -0.39 -11.94 10.63
N ILE A 17 -1.45 -12.72 10.57
CA ILE A 17 -2.82 -12.20 10.58
C ILE A 17 -3.15 -11.71 12.00
N VAL A 18 -3.58 -10.45 12.12
CA VAL A 18 -3.79 -9.79 13.42
C VAL A 18 -5.21 -9.26 13.62
N SER A 19 -6.13 -9.57 12.70
CA SER A 19 -7.56 -9.27 12.87
C SER A 19 -8.44 -10.39 12.33
N ASP A 20 -9.70 -10.40 12.75
CA ASP A 20 -10.73 -11.18 12.08
C ASP A 20 -11.07 -10.58 10.69
N PHE A 21 -11.75 -11.37 9.86
CA PHE A 21 -12.28 -10.92 8.59
C PHE A 21 -13.48 -10.00 8.80
N ARG A 22 -13.42 -8.80 8.20
CA ARG A 22 -14.49 -7.80 8.26
C ARG A 22 -15.11 -7.65 6.88
N TYR A 23 -16.40 -7.98 6.75
CA TYR A 23 -17.11 -7.83 5.48
C TYR A 23 -16.97 -6.40 4.93
N SER A 24 -16.69 -6.29 3.63
CA SER A 24 -16.55 -5.02 2.94
C SER A 24 -17.70 -4.78 1.96
N HIS A 25 -17.85 -5.64 0.96
CA HIS A 25 -18.83 -5.51 -0.11
C HIS A 25 -18.95 -6.81 -0.90
N GLN A 26 -19.96 -6.88 -1.78
CA GLN A 26 -20.19 -8.02 -2.66
C GLN A 26 -20.23 -7.56 -4.11
N VAL A 27 -19.59 -8.32 -5.00
CA VAL A 27 -19.57 -8.06 -6.45
C VAL A 27 -19.96 -9.35 -7.17
N TYR A 28 -21.02 -9.33 -7.98
CA TYR A 28 -21.51 -10.51 -8.72
C TYR A 28 -21.68 -11.79 -7.88
N GLY A 29 -22.12 -11.66 -6.62
CA GLY A 29 -22.31 -12.80 -5.72
C GLY A 29 -21.05 -13.28 -5.01
N GLU A 30 -19.93 -12.56 -5.15
CA GLU A 30 -18.68 -12.83 -4.45
C GLU A 30 -18.46 -11.79 -3.34
N GLY A 31 -18.36 -12.26 -2.10
CA GLY A 31 -18.06 -11.45 -0.93
C GLY A 31 -16.58 -11.10 -0.80
N PHE A 32 -16.31 -9.84 -0.47
CA PHE A 32 -14.97 -9.32 -0.20
C PHE A 32 -14.87 -8.85 1.24
N TYR A 33 -13.74 -9.18 1.87
CA TYR A 33 -13.48 -8.97 3.29
C TYR A 33 -12.15 -8.25 3.47
N ILE A 34 -12.05 -7.44 4.53
CA ILE A 34 -10.81 -6.84 4.99
C ILE A 34 -10.24 -7.65 6.15
N VAL A 35 -8.97 -7.99 6.08
CA VAL A 35 -8.18 -8.57 7.17
C VAL A 35 -6.86 -7.82 7.31
N ASP A 36 -6.39 -7.58 8.53
CA ASP A 36 -5.14 -6.88 8.78
C ASP A 36 -4.00 -7.87 9.00
N VAL A 37 -2.87 -7.65 8.33
CA VAL A 37 -1.66 -8.48 8.44
C VAL A 37 -0.49 -7.64 8.94
N ALA A 38 0.15 -8.09 10.03
CA ALA A 38 1.36 -7.50 10.58
C ALA A 38 2.60 -8.03 9.84
N VAL A 39 3.33 -7.12 9.21
CA VAL A 39 4.53 -7.42 8.42
C VAL A 39 5.75 -6.81 9.10
N SER A 40 6.67 -7.67 9.52
CA SER A 40 7.85 -7.26 10.28
C SER A 40 8.85 -6.47 9.41
N ARG A 41 9.34 -5.36 9.96
CA ARG A 41 10.47 -4.59 9.42
C ARG A 41 11.78 -5.13 10.00
N LEU A 42 12.88 -4.78 9.33
CA LEU A 42 14.25 -5.02 9.84
C LEU A 42 14.54 -4.33 11.18
N SER A 43 13.72 -3.35 11.59
CA SER A 43 13.92 -2.53 12.78
C SER A 43 13.08 -2.98 13.97
N GLU A 44 12.63 -4.24 14.02
CA GLU A 44 11.70 -4.79 15.03
C GLU A 44 10.33 -4.11 15.11
N LEU A 45 10.05 -3.14 14.23
CA LEU A 45 8.74 -2.54 14.07
C LEU A 45 7.93 -3.34 13.07
N SER A 46 6.61 -3.30 13.17
CA SER A 46 5.72 -3.98 12.22
C SER A 46 4.83 -2.98 11.51
N ASP A 47 4.61 -3.21 10.21
CA ASP A 47 3.56 -2.56 9.44
C ASP A 47 2.29 -3.38 9.51
N VAL A 48 1.17 -2.76 9.91
CA VAL A 48 -0.14 -3.43 9.83
C VAL A 48 -0.76 -3.05 8.49
N ILE A 49 -0.88 -4.01 7.57
CA ILE A 49 -1.32 -3.78 6.19
C ILE A 49 -2.71 -4.40 5.99
N PRO A 50 -3.72 -3.62 5.55
CA PRO A 50 -5.05 -4.15 5.28
C PRO A 50 -5.05 -4.89 3.94
N LEU A 51 -5.56 -6.12 3.96
CA LEU A 51 -5.76 -6.96 2.79
C LEU A 51 -7.24 -7.03 2.46
N MET A 52 -7.58 -6.83 1.20
CA MET A 52 -8.90 -7.08 0.64
C MET A 52 -8.88 -8.45 -0.04
N VAL A 53 -9.58 -9.40 0.53
CA VAL A 53 -9.59 -10.80 0.11
C VAL A 53 -11.00 -11.25 -0.27
N SER A 54 -11.08 -12.12 -1.26
CA SER A 54 -12.33 -12.79 -1.66
C SER A 54 -12.60 -13.98 -0.75
N GLU A 55 -13.86 -14.20 -0.39
CA GLU A 55 -14.31 -15.42 0.31
C GLU A 55 -14.03 -16.71 -0.48
N ARG A 56 -13.72 -16.61 -1.79
CA ARG A 56 -13.34 -17.76 -2.61
C ARG A 56 -11.88 -18.17 -2.43
N LEU A 57 -11.04 -17.31 -1.87
CA LEU A 57 -9.61 -17.58 -1.64
C LEU A 57 -9.33 -18.17 -0.25
N VAL A 58 -10.14 -17.82 0.74
CA VAL A 58 -9.95 -18.23 2.14
C VAL A 58 -11.30 -18.36 2.83
N ASP A 59 -11.41 -19.30 3.76
CA ASP A 59 -12.58 -19.39 4.63
C ASP A 59 -12.59 -18.20 5.59
N VAL A 60 -13.49 -17.26 5.30
CA VAL A 60 -13.65 -16.01 6.06
C VAL A 60 -14.48 -16.18 7.34
N THR A 61 -15.02 -17.38 7.59
CA THR A 61 -15.83 -17.67 8.78
C THR A 61 -14.99 -18.14 9.97
N GLU A 62 -13.77 -18.60 9.71
CA GLU A 62 -12.82 -19.02 10.74
C GLU A 62 -11.83 -17.91 11.09
N SER A 63 -11.50 -17.79 12.38
CA SER A 63 -10.44 -16.87 12.78
C SER A 63 -9.09 -17.42 12.36
N CYS A 64 -8.33 -16.59 11.64
CA CYS A 64 -6.98 -16.92 11.21
C CYS A 64 -5.91 -16.13 11.99
N ILE A 65 -6.30 -15.45 13.08
CA ILE A 65 -5.38 -14.64 13.89
C ILE A 65 -4.21 -15.49 14.41
N GLY A 66 -3.01 -14.94 14.33
CA GLY A 66 -1.76 -15.60 14.74
C GLY A 66 -1.15 -16.50 13.66
N ARG A 67 -1.86 -16.76 12.56
CA ARG A 67 -1.32 -17.56 11.44
C ARG A 67 -0.48 -16.69 10.52
N LEU A 68 0.61 -17.26 10.02
CA LEU A 68 1.43 -16.65 8.97
C LEU A 68 0.80 -16.90 7.60
N VAL A 69 0.80 -15.88 6.78
CA VAL A 69 0.27 -15.91 5.41
C VAL A 69 1.23 -15.23 4.45
N GLU A 70 1.48 -15.87 3.32
CA GLU A 70 2.05 -15.27 2.12
C GLU A 70 0.90 -14.87 1.19
N THR A 71 0.89 -13.62 0.75
CA THR A 71 -0.10 -13.14 -0.21
C THR A 71 0.56 -12.36 -1.34
N SER A 72 0.03 -12.55 -2.54
CA SER A 72 0.40 -11.80 -3.72
C SER A 72 -0.82 -11.12 -4.33
N GLY A 73 -0.63 -9.94 -4.90
CA GLY A 73 -1.74 -9.15 -5.40
C GLY A 73 -1.35 -7.77 -5.91
N GLN A 74 -2.26 -6.81 -5.73
CA GLN A 74 -2.08 -5.43 -6.19
C GLN A 74 -2.37 -4.46 -5.06
N PHE A 75 -1.56 -3.42 -4.90
CA PHE A 75 -1.84 -2.40 -3.91
C PHE A 75 -2.81 -1.37 -4.49
N ARG A 76 -4.08 -1.49 -4.10
CA ARG A 76 -5.17 -0.71 -4.69
C ARG A 76 -5.59 0.44 -3.81
N SER A 77 -6.12 1.47 -4.46
CA SER A 77 -6.73 2.62 -3.81
C SER A 77 -8.13 2.90 -4.35
N TYR A 78 -8.96 3.48 -3.50
CA TYR A 78 -10.23 4.08 -3.89
C TYR A 78 -10.62 5.18 -2.93
N ASN A 79 -11.42 6.14 -3.40
CA ASN A 79 -12.01 7.14 -2.53
C ASN A 79 -13.29 6.57 -1.91
N ARG A 80 -13.33 6.56 -0.57
CA ARG A 80 -14.56 6.34 0.18
C ARG A 80 -15.17 7.69 0.51
N HIS A 81 -16.42 7.88 0.10
CA HIS A 81 -17.20 9.07 0.43
C HIS A 81 -17.86 8.87 1.79
N GLU A 82 -17.44 9.66 2.79
CA GLU A 82 -18.00 9.67 4.13
C GLU A 82 -18.61 11.07 4.37
N GLY A 83 -19.88 11.22 3.98
CA GLY A 83 -20.56 12.52 3.99
C GLY A 83 -19.89 13.53 3.06
N LEU A 84 -19.36 14.61 3.63
CA LEU A 84 -18.65 15.67 2.90
C LEU A 84 -17.14 15.42 2.74
N LYS A 85 -16.60 14.37 3.39
CA LYS A 85 -15.16 14.08 3.38
C LYS A 85 -14.87 12.91 2.43
N ASN A 86 -13.79 13.05 1.66
CA ASN A 86 -13.23 11.97 0.86
C ASN A 86 -12.05 11.39 1.60
N LYS A 87 -12.08 10.08 1.84
CA LYS A 87 -10.96 9.33 2.42
C LYS A 87 -10.38 8.41 1.37
N LEU A 88 -9.09 8.59 1.04
CA LEU A 88 -8.36 7.64 0.22
C LEU A 88 -8.11 6.39 1.05
N VAL A 89 -8.72 5.27 0.65
CA VAL A 89 -8.49 3.97 1.26
C VAL A 89 -7.48 3.23 0.40
N LEU A 90 -6.46 2.64 1.03
CA LEU A 90 -5.52 1.74 0.38
C LEU A 90 -5.55 0.37 1.05
N SER A 91 -5.46 -0.67 0.24
CA SER A 91 -5.39 -2.07 0.69
C SER A 91 -4.73 -2.93 -0.38
N VAL A 92 -4.09 -4.01 0.03
CA VAL A 92 -3.63 -5.04 -0.91
C VAL A 92 -4.84 -5.84 -1.36
N PHE A 93 -5.20 -5.75 -2.64
CA PHE A 93 -6.18 -6.63 -3.25
C PHE A 93 -5.51 -7.98 -3.55
N VAL A 94 -5.89 -8.98 -2.76
CA VAL A 94 -5.27 -10.31 -2.77
C VAL A 94 -5.73 -11.08 -4.01
N ARG A 95 -4.78 -11.76 -4.66
CA ARG A 95 -5.01 -12.67 -5.78
C ARG A 95 -4.57 -14.09 -5.46
N GLU A 96 -3.50 -14.22 -4.69
CA GLU A 96 -2.97 -15.49 -4.20
C GLU A 96 -2.85 -15.39 -2.68
N TRP A 97 -3.23 -16.46 -2.00
CA TRP A 97 -3.25 -16.57 -0.55
C TRP A 97 -2.76 -17.96 -0.17
N GLU A 98 -1.68 -18.03 0.61
CA GLU A 98 -1.08 -19.28 1.06
C GLU A 98 -0.69 -19.16 2.54
N PHE A 99 -1.08 -20.14 3.35
CA PHE A 99 -0.59 -20.24 4.72
C PHE A 99 0.81 -20.85 4.70
N VAL A 100 1.72 -20.26 5.48
CA VAL A 100 3.11 -20.70 5.56
C VAL A 100 3.49 -20.98 7.01
N ASP A 101 4.41 -21.91 7.24
CA ASP A 101 4.82 -22.31 8.59
C ASP A 101 5.92 -21.41 9.17
N GLU A 102 6.75 -20.82 8.31
CA GLU A 102 7.91 -20.01 8.70
C GLU A 102 7.84 -18.62 8.08
N ASN A 103 8.21 -17.61 8.87
CA ASN A 103 8.33 -16.25 8.37
C ASN A 103 9.71 -16.10 7.69
N PRO A 104 9.77 -15.77 6.39
CA PRO A 104 11.03 -15.49 5.73
C PRO A 104 11.81 -14.36 6.42
N GLU A 105 13.12 -14.29 6.16
CA GLU A 105 13.95 -13.20 6.69
C GLU A 105 13.33 -11.81 6.44
N ALA A 106 13.34 -10.97 7.47
CA ALA A 106 12.81 -9.62 7.41
C ALA A 106 13.39 -8.86 6.20
N GLY A 107 12.49 -8.30 5.37
CA GLY A 107 12.86 -7.60 4.14
C GLY A 107 12.70 -8.40 2.85
N LYS A 108 12.47 -9.72 2.92
CA LYS A 108 11.89 -10.52 1.82
C LYS A 108 10.36 -10.57 1.87
N THR A 109 9.79 -10.22 3.01
CA THR A 109 8.37 -10.32 3.39
C THR A 109 7.51 -9.13 2.96
N ASN A 110 8.08 -8.11 2.32
CA ASN A 110 7.34 -6.93 1.89
C ASN A 110 8.01 -6.35 0.66
N GLN A 111 7.43 -6.61 -0.50
CA GLN A 111 7.95 -6.17 -1.78
C GLN A 111 6.80 -5.61 -2.59
N ILE A 112 7.01 -4.41 -3.12
CA ILE A 112 6.07 -3.81 -4.07
C ILE A 112 6.82 -3.26 -5.27
N TYR A 113 6.22 -3.43 -6.44
CA TYR A 113 6.61 -2.85 -7.70
C TYR A 113 5.40 -2.11 -8.30
N LEU A 114 5.62 -0.88 -8.73
CA LEU A 114 4.63 -0.09 -9.48
C LEU A 114 5.26 0.45 -10.76
N ASP A 115 4.50 0.43 -11.85
CA ASP A 115 4.77 1.13 -13.10
C ASP A 115 3.57 2.04 -13.40
N GLY A 116 3.81 3.35 -13.39
CA GLY A 116 2.76 4.34 -13.47
C GLY A 116 3.28 5.71 -13.84
N PHE A 117 2.51 6.72 -13.46
CA PHE A 117 2.76 8.11 -13.87
C PHE A 117 2.70 9.05 -12.67
N ILE A 118 3.56 10.05 -12.66
CA ILE A 118 3.50 11.14 -11.67
C ILE A 118 2.21 11.93 -11.90
N CYS A 119 1.33 12.03 -10.89
CA CYS A 119 0.06 12.74 -11.05
C CYS A 119 -0.03 14.06 -10.28
N LYS A 120 0.99 14.37 -9.48
CA LYS A 120 1.19 15.65 -8.80
C LYS A 120 2.67 15.98 -8.76
N GLU A 121 2.98 17.27 -8.74
CA GLU A 121 4.36 17.74 -8.59
C GLU A 121 5.00 17.13 -7.33
N PRO A 122 6.18 16.50 -7.44
CA PRO A 122 6.92 15.96 -6.30
C PRO A 122 7.21 17.02 -5.24
N VAL A 123 6.94 16.70 -3.96
CA VAL A 123 7.21 17.62 -2.85
C VAL A 123 8.49 17.21 -2.14
N TYR A 124 9.59 17.91 -2.44
CA TYR A 124 10.87 17.69 -1.77
C TYR A 124 10.99 18.46 -0.45
N ARG A 125 11.47 17.79 0.60
CA ARG A 125 11.70 18.41 1.91
C ARG A 125 12.73 17.64 2.75
N LYS A 126 13.17 18.26 3.85
CA LYS A 126 13.96 17.60 4.88
C LYS A 126 13.12 17.35 6.13
N THR A 127 13.26 16.17 6.74
CA THR A 127 12.67 15.87 8.05
C THR A 127 13.37 16.69 9.14
N PRO A 128 12.80 16.80 10.36
CA PRO A 128 13.48 17.46 11.49
C PRO A 128 14.86 16.87 11.81
N LEU A 129 15.07 15.59 11.49
CA LEU A 129 16.36 14.89 11.65
C LEU A 129 17.29 15.05 10.43
N GLY A 130 16.98 15.97 9.51
CA GLY A 130 17.80 16.27 8.33
C GLY A 130 17.72 15.25 7.19
N ARG A 131 16.86 14.23 7.27
CA ARG A 131 16.70 13.24 6.19
C ARG A 131 15.98 13.87 5.01
N GLU A 132 16.53 13.73 3.82
CA GLU A 132 15.92 14.22 2.59
C GLU A 132 14.87 13.24 2.08
N ILE A 133 13.69 13.75 1.78
CA ILE A 133 12.55 12.97 1.28
C ILE A 133 11.83 13.71 0.17
N ALA A 134 11.18 12.96 -0.72
CA ALA A 134 10.24 13.50 -1.69
C ALA A 134 8.91 12.73 -1.58
N ASP A 135 7.83 13.46 -1.36
CA ASP A 135 6.47 12.93 -1.40
C ASP A 135 6.04 12.84 -2.89
N LEU A 136 5.65 11.66 -3.33
CA LEU A 136 5.20 11.35 -4.68
C LEU A 136 3.76 10.83 -4.63
N LEU A 137 2.98 11.10 -5.69
CA LEU A 137 1.70 10.45 -5.91
C LEU A 137 1.72 9.81 -7.30
N ILE A 138 1.68 8.48 -7.34
CA ILE A 138 1.79 7.69 -8.56
C ILE A 138 0.40 7.21 -8.97
N ALA A 139 -0.01 7.53 -10.19
CA ALA A 139 -1.19 6.96 -10.82
C ALA A 139 -0.82 5.66 -11.54
N VAL A 140 -1.38 4.54 -11.10
CA VAL A 140 -1.16 3.21 -11.66
C VAL A 140 -2.43 2.75 -12.36
N ASN A 141 -2.36 2.64 -13.68
CA ASN A 141 -3.52 2.40 -14.52
C ASN A 141 -4.10 0.99 -14.31
N ARG A 142 -5.43 0.92 -14.29
CA ARG A 142 -6.23 -0.30 -14.22
C ARG A 142 -7.10 -0.44 -15.48
N PRO A 143 -7.64 -1.65 -15.74
CA PRO A 143 -8.64 -1.86 -16.77
C PRO A 143 -9.84 -0.92 -16.59
N TYR A 144 -10.55 -0.71 -17.70
CA TYR A 144 -11.79 0.08 -17.72
C TYR A 144 -11.61 1.55 -17.31
N GLY A 145 -10.44 2.14 -17.61
CA GLY A 145 -10.18 3.56 -17.41
C GLY A 145 -10.09 3.99 -15.93
N LYS A 146 -9.87 3.05 -15.01
CA LYS A 146 -9.64 3.33 -13.59
C LYS A 146 -8.14 3.47 -13.34
N SER A 147 -7.78 4.13 -12.24
CA SER A 147 -6.40 4.19 -11.75
C SER A 147 -6.35 4.05 -10.23
N ASP A 148 -5.26 3.50 -9.73
CA ASP A 148 -4.89 3.59 -8.33
C ASP A 148 -3.98 4.80 -8.13
N TYR A 149 -4.23 5.62 -7.11
CA TYR A 149 -3.40 6.76 -6.74
C TYR A 149 -2.65 6.40 -5.45
N ILE A 150 -1.38 6.06 -5.58
CA ILE A 150 -0.59 5.47 -4.52
C ILE A 150 0.43 6.50 -4.02
N PRO A 151 0.34 6.94 -2.75
CA PRO A 151 1.37 7.76 -2.13
C PRO A 151 2.69 7.00 -2.03
N CYS A 152 3.80 7.64 -2.38
CA CYS A 152 5.12 7.06 -2.25
C CYS A 152 6.09 8.08 -1.61
N ILE A 153 7.01 7.60 -0.79
CA ILE A 153 8.07 8.40 -0.19
C ILE A 153 9.42 7.94 -0.74
N ALA A 154 10.08 8.81 -1.48
CA ALA A 154 11.47 8.62 -1.90
C ALA A 154 12.42 9.18 -0.85
N TRP A 155 13.59 8.55 -0.68
CA TRP A 155 14.55 8.87 0.38
C TRP A 155 15.93 9.24 -0.18
N GLY A 156 16.62 10.18 0.45
CA GLY A 156 18.02 10.52 0.19
C GLY A 156 18.31 10.88 -1.28
N ARG A 157 19.16 10.08 -1.95
CA ARG A 157 19.48 10.29 -3.37
C ARG A 157 18.25 10.15 -4.27
N ASN A 158 17.37 9.19 -3.98
CA ASN A 158 16.12 9.01 -4.73
C ASN A 158 15.21 10.23 -4.55
N ALA A 159 15.17 10.84 -3.36
CA ALA A 159 14.39 12.04 -3.11
C ALA A 159 14.85 13.23 -3.97
N ARG A 160 16.16 13.48 -4.03
CA ARG A 160 16.73 14.55 -4.86
C ARG A 160 16.55 14.30 -6.35
N PHE A 161 16.60 13.04 -6.78
CA PHE A 161 16.35 12.70 -8.18
C PHE A 161 14.87 12.92 -8.51
N ALA A 162 13.97 12.39 -7.67
CA ALA A 162 12.53 12.49 -7.89
C ALA A 162 12.00 13.92 -7.80
N SER A 163 12.69 14.85 -7.13
CA SER A 163 12.31 16.26 -7.11
C SER A 163 12.42 16.96 -8.48
N THR A 164 13.00 16.30 -9.47
CA THR A 164 13.11 16.81 -10.85
C THR A 164 12.03 16.27 -11.79
N PHE A 165 11.16 15.39 -11.30
CA PHE A 165 10.16 14.74 -12.15
C PHE A 165 8.97 15.65 -12.40
N GLU A 166 8.37 15.49 -13.58
CA GLU A 166 7.24 16.31 -14.02
C GLU A 166 5.94 15.51 -13.97
N VAL A 167 4.82 16.23 -13.82
CA VAL A 167 3.48 15.63 -13.90
C VAL A 167 3.29 15.00 -15.29
N GLY A 168 2.80 13.77 -15.31
CA GLY A 168 2.65 12.95 -16.52
C GLY A 168 3.90 12.13 -16.85
N GLY A 169 5.04 12.37 -16.20
CA GLY A 169 6.25 11.58 -16.38
C GLY A 169 6.06 10.14 -15.94
N LYS A 170 6.57 9.20 -16.74
CA LYS A 170 6.45 7.77 -16.46
C LYS A 170 7.51 7.34 -15.47
N ILE A 171 7.10 6.58 -14.46
CA ILE A 171 7.94 6.17 -13.35
C ILE A 171 7.72 4.70 -13.02
N GLN A 172 8.82 4.02 -12.69
CA GLN A 172 8.79 2.71 -12.08
C GLN A 172 9.37 2.81 -10.67
N VAL A 173 8.71 2.21 -9.69
CA VAL A 173 9.18 2.20 -8.29
C VAL A 173 9.20 0.79 -7.73
N TRP A 174 10.23 0.52 -6.93
CA TRP A 174 10.32 -0.65 -6.07
C TRP A 174 10.42 -0.17 -4.63
N GLY A 175 9.82 -0.92 -3.71
CA GLY A 175 9.80 -0.52 -2.31
C GLY A 175 9.09 -1.49 -1.41
N ARG A 176 8.53 -0.94 -0.34
CA ARG A 176 7.75 -1.66 0.68
C ARG A 176 6.49 -0.88 1.00
N VAL A 177 5.37 -1.57 1.22
CA VAL A 177 4.14 -0.93 1.73
C VAL A 177 4.34 -0.66 3.21
N GLN A 178 4.10 0.58 3.63
CA GLN A 178 4.23 1.01 5.01
C GLN A 178 2.95 1.65 5.53
N SER A 179 2.70 1.43 6.82
CA SER A 179 1.72 2.11 7.62
C SER A 179 2.41 3.19 8.48
N ARG A 180 1.76 4.35 8.60
CA ARG A 180 2.25 5.48 9.38
C ARG A 180 1.12 6.09 10.20
N GLU A 181 1.28 6.08 11.52
CA GLU A 181 0.39 6.81 12.42
C GLU A 181 0.64 8.33 12.28
N TYR A 182 -0.43 9.10 12.21
CA TYR A 182 -0.36 10.55 12.34
C TYR A 182 -1.52 11.04 13.21
N VAL A 183 -1.26 12.14 13.91
CA VAL A 183 -2.25 12.79 14.75
C VAL A 183 -2.85 13.95 13.99
N LYS A 184 -4.18 13.97 13.87
CA LYS A 184 -4.94 15.08 13.35
C LYS A 184 -5.53 15.85 14.53
N LYS A 185 -5.13 17.11 14.68
CA LYS A 185 -5.72 18.01 15.66
C LYS A 185 -7.07 18.51 15.14
N ILE A 186 -8.16 18.22 15.85
CA ILE A 186 -9.52 18.64 15.49
C ILE A 186 -9.87 19.96 16.16
N SER A 187 -9.44 20.13 17.41
CA SER A 187 -9.56 21.36 18.20
C SER A 187 -8.37 21.49 19.15
N GLU A 188 -8.35 22.49 20.04
CA GLU A 188 -7.27 22.62 21.03
C GLU A 188 -7.17 21.42 21.98
N GLU A 189 -8.29 20.77 22.27
CA GLU A 189 -8.41 19.68 23.24
C GLU A 189 -8.62 18.29 22.59
N GLU A 190 -8.99 18.24 21.31
CA GLU A 190 -9.34 17.00 20.62
C GLU A 190 -8.30 16.61 19.55
N ILE A 191 -7.74 15.41 19.72
CA ILE A 191 -6.81 14.79 18.79
C ILE A 191 -7.35 13.45 18.30
N GLU A 192 -7.30 13.21 17.00
CA GLU A 192 -7.62 11.92 16.38
C GLU A 192 -6.34 11.26 15.88
N LYS A 193 -6.17 9.97 16.18
CA LYS A 193 -5.11 9.15 15.58
C LYS A 193 -5.61 8.55 14.27
N HIS A 194 -4.80 8.66 13.23
CA HIS A 194 -5.09 8.15 11.90
C HIS A 194 -3.92 7.34 11.39
N ILE A 195 -4.19 6.40 10.48
CA ILE A 195 -3.16 5.63 9.79
C ILE A 195 -3.18 6.01 8.31
N ALA A 196 -2.02 6.37 7.78
CA ALA A 196 -1.77 6.52 6.36
C ALA A 196 -1.01 5.30 5.84
N TYR A 197 -1.28 4.93 4.60
CA TYR A 197 -0.54 3.89 3.89
C TYR A 197 0.19 4.49 2.69
N GLU A 198 1.46 4.13 2.54
CA GLU A 198 2.36 4.69 1.53
C GLU A 198 3.39 3.63 1.11
N VAL A 199 4.01 3.83 -0.06
CA VAL A 199 5.15 3.02 -0.50
C VAL A 199 6.45 3.70 -0.13
N SER A 200 7.26 3.03 0.68
CA SER A 200 8.62 3.45 0.98
C SER A 200 9.55 3.00 -0.13
N VAL A 201 10.04 3.94 -0.93
CA VAL A 201 10.75 3.67 -2.17
C VAL A 201 12.20 3.30 -1.89
N SER A 202 12.62 2.12 -2.33
CA SER A 202 14.02 1.65 -2.29
C SER A 202 14.76 1.92 -3.60
N LYS A 203 14.06 1.84 -4.73
CA LYS A 203 14.59 2.11 -6.07
C LYS A 203 13.51 2.78 -6.91
N LEU A 204 13.92 3.71 -7.78
CA LEU A 204 13.03 4.30 -8.78
C LEU A 204 13.77 4.47 -10.12
N GLU A 205 13.00 4.44 -11.20
CA GLU A 205 13.44 4.71 -12.57
C GLU A 205 12.42 5.66 -13.20
N TYR A 206 12.88 6.58 -14.04
CA TYR A 206 12.06 7.63 -14.65
C TYR A 206 12.36 7.70 -16.14
N ASP A 207 11.31 7.52 -16.95
CA ASP A 207 11.39 7.62 -18.41
C ASP A 207 11.03 9.05 -18.81
N ILE A 208 11.93 9.69 -19.57
CA ILE A 208 11.76 11.03 -20.15
C ILE A 208 10.97 10.93 -21.46
#